data_AF-A0A3D1DQG6-F1
#
_entry.id   AF-A0A3D1DQG6-F1
#
_cell.length_a   1.000
_cell.length_b   1.000
_cell.length_c   1.000
_cell.angle_alpha   90.00
_cell.angle_beta   90.00
_cell.angle_gamma   90.00
#
_symmetry.space_group_name_H-M   'P 1'
#
loop_
_entity.id
_entity.type
_entity.pdbx_description
1 polymer ?
#
loop_
_entity_poly.entity_id
_entity_poly.type
_entity_poly.pdbx_seq_one_letter_code
_entity_poly.pdbx_strand_id
1 'polypeptide(L)'
;MALPWMESMNVWGDEASPKRPGSEAPVRFACLFSGNGFHKAEWSAQGGGSQMKLGKVLESLEPHREKMLFIQGLYNAEALKGNIHSSQTGNLLSGAPLAAGGTIRSGTSIDQLIAQKYGTQTKVPSLVLGCEKSIASVHKNYSMLYSSNISWTSPTTPTPLEIYPALAFDRMFKDTVQKTDRSVLDAVLAEARSLRGKISYSDRRKLDEFLDSVRDVEQRIDRAGVDGKFQGWRP
;
A
#
# COMPACT_ATOMS: atom_id res chain seq x y z
N MET A 1 -11.10 -20.44 -34.83
CA MET A 1 -11.00 -21.76 -34.18
C MET A 1 -9.75 -21.73 -33.32
N ALA A 2 -9.89 -21.81 -32.00
CA ALA A 2 -8.76 -21.86 -31.08
C ALA A 2 -8.31 -23.31 -30.88
N LEU A 3 -7.00 -23.52 -30.73
CA LEU A 3 -6.43 -24.84 -30.48
C LEU A 3 -6.78 -25.32 -29.06
N PRO A 4 -6.94 -26.64 -28.85
CA PRO A 4 -7.12 -27.21 -27.51
C PRO A 4 -5.90 -26.99 -26.62
N TRP A 5 -6.14 -26.89 -25.31
CA TRP A 5 -5.10 -26.83 -24.29
C TRP A 5 -4.26 -28.10 -24.31
N MET A 6 -2.93 -27.97 -24.48
CA MET A 6 -1.99 -29.08 -24.51
C MET A 6 -1.16 -29.08 -23.23
N GLU A 7 -1.51 -29.97 -22.28
CA GLU A 7 -0.84 -30.14 -20.98
C GLU A 7 0.63 -30.59 -21.10
N SER A 8 1.06 -31.04 -22.28
CA SER A 8 2.43 -31.45 -22.56
C SER A 8 3.38 -30.30 -22.90
N MET A 9 2.88 -29.07 -23.06
CA MET A 9 3.71 -27.89 -23.33
C MET A 9 3.75 -27.00 -22.10
N ASN A 10 4.92 -26.92 -21.45
CA ASN A 10 5.18 -25.94 -20.41
C ASN A 10 5.21 -24.54 -21.05
N VAL A 11 4.16 -23.75 -20.86
CA VAL A 11 4.07 -22.39 -21.39
C VAL A 11 4.57 -21.40 -20.31
N TRP A 12 5.75 -20.83 -20.56
CA TRP A 12 6.23 -19.53 -20.09
C TRP A 12 6.37 -19.34 -18.56
N GLY A 13 6.82 -20.39 -17.86
CA GLY A 13 7.61 -20.24 -16.65
C GLY A 13 9.07 -20.49 -17.00
N ASP A 14 9.95 -19.55 -16.69
CA ASP A 14 11.39 -19.55 -16.98
C ASP A 14 12.06 -20.91 -16.72
N GLU A 15 12.93 -21.36 -17.62
CA GLU A 15 13.77 -22.54 -17.37
C GLU A 15 14.65 -22.26 -16.15
N ALA A 16 14.74 -23.21 -15.22
CA ALA A 16 15.62 -23.09 -14.06
C ALA A 16 17.09 -23.06 -14.50
N SER A 17 17.62 -21.86 -14.78
CA SER A 17 19.04 -21.62 -14.98
C SER A 17 19.82 -22.06 -13.73
N PRO A 18 21.00 -22.68 -13.86
CA PRO A 18 21.79 -23.14 -12.72
C PRO A 18 22.05 -21.98 -11.76
N LYS A 19 21.66 -22.16 -10.49
CA LYS A 19 21.68 -21.18 -9.41
C LYS A 19 23.01 -20.41 -9.36
N ARG A 20 23.03 -19.18 -9.89
CA ARG A 20 23.97 -18.17 -9.40
C ARG A 20 23.58 -17.85 -7.96
N PRO A 21 24.51 -17.81 -7.01
CA PRO A 21 24.22 -17.35 -5.65
C PRO A 21 23.94 -15.84 -5.71
N GLY A 22 22.68 -15.47 -5.92
CA GLY A 22 22.29 -14.06 -6.04
C GLY A 22 21.00 -13.82 -6.78
N SER A 23 19.87 -14.32 -6.27
CA SER A 23 18.56 -13.65 -6.39
C SER A 23 17.46 -14.48 -5.75
N GLU A 24 17.37 -14.44 -4.43
CA GLU A 24 16.14 -14.82 -3.75
C GLU A 24 15.10 -13.71 -3.95
N ALA A 25 13.82 -14.09 -4.07
CA ALA A 25 12.75 -13.11 -4.17
C ALA A 25 12.78 -12.19 -2.94
N PRO A 26 12.63 -10.86 -3.10
CA PRO A 26 12.64 -9.96 -1.96
C PRO A 26 11.49 -10.29 -1.01
N VAL A 27 11.78 -10.28 0.29
CA VAL A 27 10.75 -10.43 1.33
C VAL A 27 9.83 -9.22 1.28
N ARG A 28 8.52 -9.46 1.18
CA ARG A 28 7.50 -8.41 1.11
C ARG A 28 6.72 -8.31 2.42
N PHE A 29 6.39 -7.08 2.80
CA PHE A 29 5.45 -6.82 3.88
C PHE A 29 4.04 -6.65 3.29
N ALA A 30 3.05 -7.30 3.90
CA ALA A 30 1.64 -7.13 3.56
C ALA A 30 0.84 -6.91 4.85
N CYS A 31 -0.06 -5.92 4.83
CA CYS A 31 -1.07 -5.73 5.86
C CYS A 31 -2.44 -5.83 5.21
N LEU A 32 -3.31 -6.66 5.78
CA LEU A 32 -4.70 -6.83 5.36
C LEU A 32 -5.62 -6.27 6.44
N PHE A 33 -6.55 -5.42 6.04
CA PHE A 33 -7.48 -4.76 6.95
C PHE A 33 -8.91 -5.23 6.69
N SER A 34 -9.62 -5.58 7.78
CA SER A 34 -11.06 -5.86 7.76
C SER A 34 -11.75 -4.90 8.72
N GLY A 35 -12.46 -3.90 8.19
CA GLY A 35 -13.05 -2.83 9.01
C GLY A 35 -14.16 -3.28 9.96
N ASN A 36 -14.85 -4.37 9.63
CA ASN A 36 -15.88 -4.97 10.49
C ASN A 36 -15.35 -6.12 11.36
N GLY A 37 -14.04 -6.35 11.36
CA GLY A 37 -13.39 -7.41 12.13
C GLY A 37 -13.68 -8.81 11.60
N PHE A 38 -13.66 -9.77 12.51
CA PHE A 38 -13.79 -11.20 12.22
C PHE A 38 -14.76 -11.88 13.20
N HIS A 39 -15.25 -13.07 12.84
CA HIS A 39 -16.15 -13.84 13.69
C HIS A 39 -15.47 -14.25 15.00
N LYS A 40 -15.93 -13.69 16.13
CA LYS A 40 -15.24 -13.77 17.44
C LYS A 40 -14.93 -15.20 17.91
N ALA A 41 -15.82 -16.16 17.67
CA ALA A 41 -15.61 -17.54 18.12
C ALA A 41 -14.65 -18.33 17.21
N GLU A 42 -14.65 -18.01 15.91
CA GLU A 42 -13.95 -18.82 14.89
C GLU A 42 -12.61 -18.21 14.49
N TRP A 43 -12.42 -16.91 14.68
CA TRP A 43 -11.12 -16.24 14.53
C TRP A 43 -10.28 -16.47 15.79
N SER A 44 -9.79 -17.70 15.94
CA SER A 44 -9.04 -18.11 17.12
C SER A 44 -7.89 -19.05 16.77
N ALA A 45 -6.90 -19.09 17.65
CA ALA A 45 -5.84 -20.07 17.64
C ALA A 45 -5.55 -20.50 19.09
N GLN A 46 -5.24 -21.79 19.29
CA GLN A 46 -4.83 -22.36 20.57
C GLN A 46 -3.54 -23.15 20.39
N GLY A 47 -2.61 -23.04 21.34
CA GLY A 47 -1.28 -23.64 21.21
C GLY A 47 -0.37 -22.88 20.23
N GLY A 48 0.67 -23.55 19.72
CA GLY A 48 1.65 -22.95 18.82
C GLY A 48 2.41 -24.00 18.01
N GLY A 49 3.09 -23.53 16.95
CA GLY A 49 3.84 -24.39 16.05
C GLY A 49 2.97 -25.50 15.44
N SER A 50 3.50 -26.72 15.41
CA SER A 50 2.84 -27.88 14.81
C SER A 50 1.56 -28.31 15.55
N GLN A 51 1.38 -27.89 16.81
CA GLN A 51 0.21 -28.20 17.65
C GLN A 51 -0.85 -27.08 17.65
N MET A 52 -0.64 -26.00 16.88
CA MET A 52 -1.60 -24.90 16.80
C MET A 52 -2.92 -25.39 16.20
N LYS A 53 -4.00 -25.21 16.96
CA LYS A 53 -5.37 -25.46 16.51
C LYS A 53 -6.01 -24.14 16.09
N LEU A 54 -6.41 -24.04 14.83
CA LEU A 54 -7.06 -22.87 14.26
C LEU A 54 -8.58 -23.03 14.31
N GLY A 55 -9.31 -21.93 14.50
CA GLY A 55 -10.77 -21.94 14.37
C GLY A 55 -11.21 -22.00 12.90
N LYS A 56 -12.50 -22.24 12.66
CA LYS A 56 -13.01 -22.68 11.34
C LYS A 56 -12.74 -21.69 10.21
N VAL A 57 -12.75 -20.38 10.48
CA VAL A 57 -12.48 -19.36 9.44
C VAL A 57 -11.01 -19.28 9.04
N LEU A 58 -10.11 -19.96 9.76
CA LEU A 58 -8.68 -20.03 9.53
C LEU A 58 -8.22 -21.43 9.07
N GLU A 59 -9.14 -22.37 8.83
CA GLU A 59 -8.85 -23.76 8.46
C GLU A 59 -7.93 -23.85 7.22
N SER A 60 -8.12 -22.97 6.24
CA SER A 60 -7.28 -22.90 5.04
C SER A 60 -5.80 -22.56 5.32
N LEU A 61 -5.49 -22.06 6.52
CA LEU A 61 -4.12 -21.73 6.94
C LEU A 61 -3.44 -22.86 7.73
N GLU A 62 -4.13 -23.97 8.04
CA GLU A 62 -3.56 -25.10 8.78
C GLU A 62 -2.24 -25.66 8.19
N PRO A 63 -2.05 -25.75 6.86
CA PRO A 63 -0.78 -26.17 6.27
C PRO A 63 0.40 -25.22 6.57
N HIS A 64 0.10 -24.01 7.04
CA HIS A 64 1.09 -22.95 7.30
C HIS A 64 1.28 -22.65 8.79
N ARG A 65 0.63 -23.40 9.70
CA ARG A 65 0.62 -23.12 11.15
C ARG A 65 1.99 -22.98 11.82
N GLU A 66 3.01 -23.71 11.34
CA GLU A 66 4.39 -23.59 11.85
C GLU A 66 5.08 -22.29 11.42
N LYS A 67 4.56 -21.62 10.40
CA LYS A 67 5.01 -20.32 9.90
C LYS A 67 4.12 -19.17 10.39
N MET A 68 3.23 -19.44 11.34
CA MET A 68 2.27 -18.47 11.86
C MET A 68 2.58 -18.09 13.30
N LEU A 69 2.41 -16.81 13.60
CA LEU A 69 2.31 -16.30 14.96
C LEU A 69 0.91 -15.69 15.14
N PHE A 70 0.12 -16.27 16.02
CA PHE A 70 -1.20 -15.73 16.36
C PHE A 70 -1.12 -14.94 17.66
N ILE A 71 -1.27 -13.62 17.58
CA ILE A 71 -1.16 -12.72 18.74
C ILE A 71 -2.57 -12.33 19.22
N GLN A 72 -2.84 -12.53 20.50
CA GLN A 72 -4.07 -12.10 21.15
C GLN A 72 -3.79 -10.92 22.08
N GLY A 73 -4.73 -9.98 22.17
CA GLY A 73 -4.64 -8.84 23.07
C GLY A 73 -3.69 -7.72 22.62
N LEU A 74 -3.12 -7.80 21.42
CA LEU A 74 -2.40 -6.67 20.83
C LEU A 74 -3.40 -5.61 20.35
N TYR A 75 -3.25 -4.38 20.85
CA TYR A 75 -4.09 -3.25 20.45
C TYR A 75 -3.25 -1.96 20.41
N ASN A 76 -3.75 -0.97 19.67
CA ASN A 76 -3.20 0.37 19.65
C ASN A 76 -3.97 1.27 20.62
N ALA A 77 -3.32 1.75 21.69
CA ALA A 77 -3.95 2.62 22.69
C ALA A 77 -4.45 3.96 22.10
N GLU A 78 -3.78 4.50 21.08
CA GLU A 78 -4.23 5.73 20.41
C GLU A 78 -5.51 5.51 19.60
N ALA A 79 -5.77 4.29 19.13
CA ALA A 79 -7.01 3.94 18.43
C ALA A 79 -8.25 3.94 19.33
N LEU A 80 -8.07 3.97 20.67
CA LEU A 80 -9.16 4.09 21.64
C LEU A 80 -9.65 5.54 21.83
N LYS A 81 -8.93 6.52 21.27
CA LYS A 81 -9.26 7.95 21.39
C LYS A 81 -9.97 8.41 20.12
N GLY A 82 -11.09 9.14 20.26
CA GLY A 82 -11.79 9.74 19.11
C GLY A 82 -12.90 8.88 18.51
N ASN A 83 -13.14 9.00 17.20
CA ASN A 83 -14.21 8.29 16.50
C ASN A 83 -13.78 6.86 16.16
N ILE A 84 -14.64 5.87 16.42
CA ILE A 84 -14.33 4.44 16.18
C ILE A 84 -13.84 4.15 14.76
N HIS A 85 -14.47 4.71 13.72
CA HIS A 85 -14.10 4.43 12.34
C HIS A 85 -12.80 5.12 11.95
N SER A 86 -12.66 6.40 12.33
CA SER A 86 -11.47 7.19 12.01
C SER A 86 -10.24 6.70 12.76
N SER A 87 -10.37 6.47 14.07
CA SER A 87 -9.24 6.10 14.93
C SER A 87 -8.81 4.64 14.76
N GLN A 88 -9.73 3.70 14.50
CA GLN A 88 -9.35 2.30 14.26
C GLN A 88 -8.73 2.09 12.88
N THR A 89 -9.24 2.78 11.85
CA THR A 89 -8.71 2.68 10.48
C THR A 89 -7.44 3.52 10.32
N GLY A 90 -7.53 4.80 10.63
CA GLY A 90 -6.48 5.79 10.37
C GLY A 90 -5.21 5.59 11.19
N ASN A 91 -5.28 4.91 12.33
CA ASN A 91 -4.11 4.64 13.18
C ASN A 91 -3.52 3.25 13.00
N LEU A 92 -4.11 2.41 12.13
CA LEU A 92 -3.77 0.99 12.04
C LEU A 92 -2.27 0.78 11.82
N LEU A 93 -1.68 1.50 10.85
CA LEU A 93 -0.27 1.38 10.50
C LEU A 93 0.60 2.53 10.98
N SER A 94 0.04 3.65 11.44
CA SER A 94 0.83 4.78 11.95
C SER A 94 1.10 4.70 13.45
N GLY A 95 0.20 4.10 14.23
CA GLY A 95 0.31 4.11 15.69
C GLY A 95 0.15 5.50 16.33
N ALA A 96 -0.12 6.55 15.54
CA ALA A 96 -0.07 7.94 15.96
C ALA A 96 -1.46 8.47 16.37
N PRO A 97 -1.54 9.53 17.19
CA PRO A 97 -2.81 10.21 17.45
C PRO A 97 -3.34 10.94 16.21
N LEU A 98 -4.66 11.01 16.07
CA LEU A 98 -5.33 11.77 15.00
C LEU A 98 -5.72 13.17 15.46
N ALA A 99 -5.49 14.17 14.61
CA ALA A 99 -6.04 15.51 14.83
C ALA A 99 -7.54 15.55 14.54
N ALA A 100 -8.28 16.24 15.40
CA ALA A 100 -9.69 16.55 15.24
C ALA A 100 -9.92 17.87 14.47
N GLY A 101 -11.18 18.28 14.32
CA GLY A 101 -11.54 19.56 13.70
C GLY A 101 -11.35 19.59 12.18
N GLY A 102 -11.35 18.43 11.52
CA GLY A 102 -11.09 18.32 10.08
C GLY A 102 -9.63 18.54 9.67
N THR A 103 -8.73 18.82 10.62
CA THR A 103 -7.29 18.89 10.36
C THR A 103 -6.75 17.50 10.07
N ILE A 104 -5.88 17.37 9.07
CA ILE A 104 -5.20 16.12 8.72
C ILE A 104 -3.85 16.06 9.41
N ARG A 105 -3.74 15.22 10.43
CA ARG A 105 -2.51 14.87 11.11
C ARG A 105 -2.64 13.51 11.79
N SER A 106 -1.74 12.60 11.44
CA SER A 106 -1.49 11.29 12.02
C SER A 106 0.04 11.14 12.20
N GLY A 107 0.62 10.04 11.73
CA GLY A 107 2.06 9.80 11.60
C GLY A 107 2.36 9.03 10.32
N THR A 108 3.62 9.05 9.87
CA THR A 108 4.06 8.18 8.76
C THR A 108 3.86 6.73 9.14
N SER A 109 3.19 5.97 8.28
CA SER A 109 2.84 4.59 8.56
C SER A 109 4.01 3.61 8.36
N ILE A 110 4.01 2.49 9.07
CA ILE A 110 5.12 1.53 9.05
C ILE A 110 5.37 0.96 7.66
N ASP A 111 4.35 0.76 6.83
CA ASP A 111 4.48 0.28 5.46
C ASP A 111 5.24 1.30 4.59
N GLN A 112 5.04 2.60 4.84
CA GLN A 112 5.75 3.67 4.14
C GLN A 112 7.18 3.83 4.65
N LEU A 113 7.43 3.64 5.95
CA LEU A 113 8.79 3.58 6.49
C LEU A 113 9.58 2.39 5.92
N ILE A 114 8.93 1.23 5.78
CA ILE A 114 9.51 0.04 5.13
C ILE A 114 9.81 0.35 3.66
N ALA A 115 8.86 0.94 2.92
CA ALA A 115 9.03 1.28 1.51
C ALA A 115 10.17 2.30 1.28
N GLN A 116 10.30 3.30 2.17
CA GLN A 116 11.39 4.28 2.11
C GLN A 116 12.76 3.62 2.33
N LYS A 117 12.84 2.60 3.18
CA LYS A 117 14.11 1.94 3.53
C LYS A 117 14.48 0.79 2.59
N TYR A 118 13.51 0.02 2.11
CA TYR A 118 13.73 -1.23 1.38
C TYR A 118 13.03 -1.31 0.02
N GLY A 119 12.23 -0.30 -0.34
CA GLY A 119 11.45 -0.29 -1.59
C GLY A 119 12.28 -0.13 -2.87
N THR A 120 13.61 -0.12 -2.79
CA THR A 120 14.50 -0.14 -3.97
C THR A 120 14.69 -1.55 -4.54
N GLN A 121 14.23 -2.59 -3.83
CA GLN A 121 14.36 -3.99 -4.25
C GLN A 121 13.23 -4.45 -5.19
N THR A 122 12.20 -3.62 -5.38
CA THR A 122 11.03 -3.93 -6.21
C THR A 122 10.68 -2.76 -7.11
N LYS A 123 10.11 -3.04 -8.29
CA LYS A 123 9.62 -2.03 -9.23
C LYS A 123 8.61 -1.07 -8.59
N VAL A 124 7.68 -1.62 -7.81
CA VAL A 124 6.72 -0.87 -7.01
C VAL A 124 7.18 -0.92 -5.55
N PRO A 125 7.60 0.21 -4.95
CA PRO A 125 8.12 0.23 -3.57
C PRO A 125 7.02 0.04 -2.52
N SER A 126 5.79 0.47 -2.84
CA SER A 126 4.60 0.32 -2.01
C SER A 126 3.35 0.30 -2.90
N LEU A 127 2.44 -0.63 -2.62
CA LEU A 127 1.16 -0.77 -3.31
C LEU A 127 0.03 -0.80 -2.28
N VAL A 128 -0.67 0.32 -2.15
CA VAL A 128 -1.82 0.46 -1.25
C VAL A 128 -3.09 0.20 -2.05
N LEU A 129 -3.82 -0.85 -1.69
CA LEU A 129 -5.05 -1.26 -2.36
C LEU A 129 -6.27 -0.95 -1.50
N GLY A 130 -7.40 -0.64 -2.13
CA GLY A 130 -8.67 -0.40 -1.46
C GLY A 130 -9.86 -0.94 -2.24
N CYS A 131 -10.97 -1.16 -1.55
CA CYS A 131 -12.24 -1.57 -2.16
C CYS A 131 -13.13 -0.38 -2.54
N GLU A 132 -12.89 0.80 -1.94
CA GLU A 132 -13.74 1.98 -2.07
C GLU A 132 -12.91 3.26 -2.20
N LYS A 133 -13.52 4.30 -2.76
CA LYS A 133 -12.90 5.62 -2.91
C LYS A 133 -12.79 6.31 -1.54
N SER A 134 -11.74 7.11 -1.38
CA SER A 134 -11.62 7.99 -0.22
C SER A 134 -12.75 9.01 -0.17
N ILE A 135 -13.28 9.24 1.04
CA ILE A 135 -14.36 10.20 1.27
C ILE A 135 -13.75 11.47 1.85
N ALA A 136 -13.83 12.57 1.09
CA ALA A 136 -13.40 13.90 1.53
C ALA A 136 -14.54 14.64 2.25
N SER A 137 -14.83 14.23 3.50
CA SER A 137 -15.83 14.89 4.36
C SER A 137 -15.40 14.86 5.82
N VAL A 138 -16.21 15.44 6.71
CA VAL A 138 -15.98 15.41 8.16
C VAL A 138 -17.12 14.66 8.84
N HIS A 139 -16.78 13.71 9.71
CA HIS A 139 -17.73 12.93 10.49
C HIS A 139 -17.31 12.87 11.96
N LYS A 140 -18.24 13.21 12.87
CA LYS A 140 -17.99 13.33 14.33
C LYS A 140 -16.66 14.03 14.67
N ASN A 141 -16.43 15.19 14.05
CA ASN A 141 -15.24 16.04 14.25
C ASN A 141 -13.90 15.49 13.70
N TYR A 142 -13.91 14.40 12.93
CA TYR A 142 -12.72 13.84 12.26
C TYR A 142 -12.89 13.87 10.75
N SER A 143 -11.78 14.04 10.01
CA SER A 143 -11.80 13.87 8.57
C SER A 143 -12.10 12.41 8.21
N MET A 144 -12.98 12.19 7.24
CA MET A 144 -13.27 10.87 6.70
C MET A 144 -12.09 10.27 5.93
N LEU A 145 -11.03 11.04 5.63
CA LEU A 145 -9.77 10.49 5.15
C LEU A 145 -9.18 9.47 6.13
N TYR A 146 -9.34 9.69 7.45
CA TYR A 146 -8.92 8.73 8.47
C TYR A 146 -9.74 7.43 8.44
N SER A 147 -10.99 7.49 7.99
CA SER A 147 -11.84 6.30 7.83
C SER A 147 -11.63 5.60 6.48
N SER A 148 -10.96 6.25 5.53
CA SER A 148 -10.72 5.74 4.17
C SER A 148 -9.31 5.23 3.93
N ASN A 149 -8.36 5.50 4.83
CA ASN A 149 -6.94 5.21 4.62
C ASN A 149 -6.32 4.54 5.84
N ILE A 150 -5.60 3.44 5.62
CA ILE A 150 -4.76 2.80 6.64
C ILE A 150 -3.27 3.19 6.52
N SER A 151 -2.87 3.75 5.38
CA SER A 151 -1.47 4.06 5.03
C SER A 151 -1.27 5.57 4.85
N TRP A 152 -0.11 6.06 5.30
CA TRP A 152 0.24 7.47 5.40
C TRP A 152 1.70 7.71 4.97
N THR A 153 1.91 8.29 3.78
CA THR A 153 3.25 8.66 3.27
C THR A 153 3.95 9.67 4.19
N SER A 154 3.17 10.55 4.83
CA SER A 154 3.67 11.54 5.79
C SER A 154 2.66 11.71 6.94
N PRO A 155 3.02 12.41 8.03
CA PRO A 155 2.09 12.71 9.11
C PRO A 155 0.84 13.47 8.67
N THR A 156 0.80 14.08 7.48
CA THR A 156 -0.33 14.89 6.99
C THR A 156 -0.89 14.40 5.66
N THR A 157 -0.31 13.35 5.07
CA THR A 157 -0.64 12.92 3.71
C THR A 157 -0.98 11.43 3.69
N PRO A 158 -2.24 11.05 3.40
CA PRO A 158 -2.59 9.65 3.20
C PRO A 158 -1.93 9.11 1.92
N THR A 159 -1.54 7.85 1.93
CA THR A 159 -0.98 7.21 0.73
C THR A 159 -2.09 6.96 -0.30
N PRO A 160 -1.90 7.30 -1.59
CA PRO A 160 -2.92 7.08 -2.61
C PRO A 160 -3.38 5.62 -2.72
N LEU A 161 -4.69 5.36 -2.59
CA LEU A 161 -5.28 4.05 -2.82
C LEU A 161 -5.43 3.75 -4.32
N GLU A 162 -5.06 2.54 -4.71
CA GLU A 162 -5.47 1.95 -5.99
C GLU A 162 -6.70 1.05 -5.77
N ILE A 163 -7.80 1.38 -6.43
CA ILE A 163 -9.08 0.66 -6.33
C ILE A 163 -9.42 -0.11 -7.60
N TYR A 164 -8.63 0.06 -8.66
CA TYR A 164 -8.83 -0.60 -9.95
C TYR A 164 -7.78 -1.71 -10.11
N PRO A 165 -8.19 -3.00 -10.05
CA PRO A 165 -7.25 -4.12 -10.14
C PRO A 165 -6.41 -4.12 -11.41
N ALA A 166 -6.97 -3.68 -12.55
CA ALA A 166 -6.24 -3.56 -13.81
C ALA A 166 -5.08 -2.55 -13.71
N LEU A 167 -5.29 -1.40 -13.05
CA LEU A 167 -4.23 -0.42 -12.84
C LEU A 167 -3.19 -0.91 -11.83
N ALA A 168 -3.61 -1.64 -10.79
CA ALA A 168 -2.68 -2.30 -9.87
C ALA A 168 -1.81 -3.34 -10.59
N PHE A 169 -2.40 -4.14 -11.47
CA PHE A 169 -1.70 -5.12 -12.29
C PHE A 169 -0.71 -4.45 -13.24
N ASP A 170 -1.15 -3.43 -13.98
CA ASP A 170 -0.29 -2.67 -14.88
C ASP A 170 0.90 -2.07 -14.13
N ARG A 171 0.70 -1.51 -12.93
CA ARG A 171 1.82 -1.00 -12.11
C ARG A 171 2.87 -2.06 -11.80
N MET A 172 2.44 -3.30 -11.54
CA MET A 172 3.36 -4.40 -11.19
C MET A 172 4.07 -4.96 -12.42
N PHE A 173 3.37 -5.11 -13.55
CA PHE A 173 3.84 -5.95 -14.65
C PHE A 173 4.10 -5.21 -15.97
N LYS A 174 3.60 -3.99 -16.17
CA LYS A 174 3.76 -3.26 -17.43
C LYS A 174 5.12 -2.56 -17.50
N ASP A 175 5.98 -2.94 -18.43
CA ASP A 175 7.34 -2.40 -18.55
C ASP A 175 7.46 -1.09 -19.33
N THR A 176 6.34 -0.57 -19.83
CA THR A 176 6.30 0.65 -20.64
C THR A 176 5.66 1.81 -19.89
N VAL A 177 6.49 2.76 -19.45
CA VAL A 177 6.02 4.12 -19.19
C VAL A 177 5.73 4.76 -20.54
N GLN A 178 4.50 5.23 -20.76
CA GLN A 178 4.22 5.99 -21.97
C GLN A 178 4.88 7.37 -21.83
N LYS A 179 5.66 7.80 -22.84
CA LYS A 179 6.25 9.16 -22.89
C LYS A 179 5.22 10.27 -22.65
N THR A 180 3.95 9.99 -22.96
CA THR A 180 2.80 10.84 -22.71
C THR A 180 2.63 11.20 -21.23
N ASP A 181 2.83 10.24 -20.31
CA ASP A 181 2.63 10.45 -18.87
C ASP A 181 3.62 11.47 -18.31
N ARG A 182 4.87 11.43 -18.79
CA ARG A 182 5.92 12.39 -18.40
C ARG A 182 5.60 13.81 -18.87
N SER A 183 5.15 13.96 -20.12
CA SER A 183 4.81 15.27 -20.69
C SER A 183 3.62 15.96 -20.01
N VAL A 184 2.60 15.18 -19.60
CA VAL A 184 1.46 15.70 -18.85
C VAL A 184 1.90 16.14 -17.45
N LEU A 185 2.76 15.35 -16.81
CA LEU A 185 3.24 15.64 -15.47
C LEU A 185 4.14 16.89 -15.45
N ASP A 186 5.03 17.03 -16.43
CA ASP A 186 5.86 18.22 -16.61
C ASP A 186 5.00 19.48 -16.82
N ALA A 187 3.93 19.39 -17.61
CA ALA A 187 2.99 20.48 -17.82
C ALA A 187 2.25 20.88 -16.53
N VAL A 188 1.75 19.90 -15.77
CA VAL A 188 1.08 20.12 -14.47
C VAL A 188 2.02 20.76 -13.46
N LEU A 189 3.28 20.30 -13.38
CA LEU A 189 4.29 20.88 -12.49
C LEU A 189 4.66 22.32 -12.88
N ALA A 190 4.79 22.61 -14.17
CA ALA A 190 5.06 23.95 -14.65
C ALA A 190 3.91 24.93 -14.32
N GLU A 191 2.68 24.50 -14.54
CA GLU A 191 1.48 25.30 -14.23
C GLU A 191 1.33 25.51 -12.71
N ALA A 192 1.55 24.47 -11.91
CA ALA A 192 1.51 24.56 -10.46
C ALA A 192 2.59 25.52 -9.91
N ARG A 193 3.82 25.49 -10.45
CA ARG A 193 4.88 26.46 -10.08
C ARG A 193 4.47 27.90 -10.41
N SER A 194 3.87 28.11 -11.58
CA SER A 194 3.34 29.43 -12.00
C SER A 194 2.22 29.92 -11.08
N LEU A 195 1.31 29.02 -10.68
CA LEU A 195 0.20 29.32 -9.79
C LEU A 195 0.67 29.62 -8.35
N ARG A 196 1.69 28.90 -7.86
CA ARG A 196 2.22 29.06 -6.50
C ARG A 196 2.65 30.49 -6.17
N GLY A 197 3.19 31.21 -7.16
CA GLY A 197 3.56 32.62 -7.03
C GLY A 197 2.37 33.58 -6.88
N LYS A 198 1.17 33.17 -7.31
CA LYS A 198 -0.03 34.03 -7.47
C LYS A 198 -1.11 33.78 -6.41
N ILE A 199 -0.93 32.77 -5.56
CA ILE A 199 -1.92 32.37 -4.55
C ILE A 199 -1.50 32.75 -3.12
N SER A 200 -2.49 32.78 -2.23
CA SER A 200 -2.32 33.10 -0.81
C SER A 200 -1.44 32.08 -0.08
N TYR A 201 -0.87 32.45 1.07
CA TYR A 201 -0.07 31.51 1.87
C TYR A 201 -0.86 30.26 2.31
N SER A 202 -2.15 30.40 2.62
CA SER A 202 -3.02 29.26 2.95
C SER A 202 -3.25 28.33 1.76
N ASP A 203 -3.39 28.88 0.55
CA ASP A 203 -3.59 28.07 -0.66
C ASP A 203 -2.29 27.41 -1.13
N ARG A 204 -1.13 28.05 -0.88
CA ARG A 204 0.18 27.42 -1.11
C ARG A 204 0.33 26.11 -0.37
N ARG A 205 -0.18 26.00 0.86
CA ARG A 205 -0.14 24.74 1.62
C ARG A 205 -0.94 23.62 0.93
N LYS A 206 -2.15 23.92 0.45
CA LYS A 206 -2.97 22.95 -0.30
C LYS A 206 -2.32 22.56 -1.63
N LEU A 207 -1.70 23.53 -2.31
CA LEU A 207 -0.96 23.28 -3.54
C LEU A 207 0.28 22.41 -3.29
N ASP A 208 1.00 22.65 -2.19
CA ASP A 208 2.16 21.86 -1.79
C ASP A 208 1.74 20.41 -1.43
N GLU A 209 0.60 20.21 -0.74
CA GLU A 209 0.01 18.89 -0.51
C GLU A 209 -0.35 18.16 -1.81
N PHE A 210 -0.96 18.87 -2.78
CA PHE A 210 -1.24 18.33 -4.11
C PHE A 210 0.05 17.96 -4.86
N LEU A 211 1.06 18.84 -4.83
CA LEU A 211 2.34 18.61 -5.49
C LEU A 211 3.12 17.44 -4.90
N ASP A 212 3.04 17.23 -3.59
CA ASP A 212 3.63 16.05 -2.96
C ASP A 212 2.95 14.76 -3.46
N SER A 213 1.63 14.77 -3.66
CA SER A 213 0.92 13.62 -4.27
C SER A 213 1.31 13.37 -5.74
N VAL A 214 1.65 14.42 -6.48
CA VAL A 214 2.11 14.34 -7.89
C VAL A 214 3.57 13.88 -7.97
N ARG A 215 4.42 14.28 -7.01
CA ARG A 215 5.83 13.88 -6.94
C ARG A 215 6.00 12.37 -6.74
N ASP A 216 5.07 11.72 -6.06
CA ASP A 216 5.02 10.25 -5.99
C ASP A 216 4.81 9.62 -7.38
N VAL A 217 4.08 10.27 -8.28
CA VAL A 217 3.88 9.82 -9.68
C VAL A 217 5.13 10.12 -10.53
N GLU A 218 5.76 11.28 -10.33
CA GLU A 218 7.04 11.65 -10.98
C GLU A 218 8.15 10.65 -10.68
N GLN A 219 8.36 10.33 -9.40
CA GLN A 219 9.35 9.34 -8.98
C GLN A 219 9.08 7.95 -9.56
N ARG A 220 7.82 7.60 -9.83
CA ARG A 220 7.45 6.34 -10.50
C ARG A 220 7.85 6.36 -11.97
N ILE A 221 7.59 7.46 -12.68
CA ILE A 221 7.97 7.64 -14.09
C ILE A 221 9.50 7.59 -14.22
N ASP A 222 10.22 8.28 -13.36
CA ASP A 222 11.69 8.31 -13.40
C ASP A 222 12.30 6.94 -13.07
N ARG A 223 11.79 6.23 -12.05
CA ARG A 223 12.28 4.88 -11.73
C ARG A 223 12.00 3.86 -12.82
N ALA A 224 10.90 3.99 -13.55
CA ALA A 224 10.57 3.10 -14.64
C ALA A 224 11.28 3.47 -15.96
N GLY A 225 11.85 4.68 -16.07
CA GLY A 225 12.72 5.09 -17.18
C GLY A 225 14.22 4.83 -16.94
N VAL A 226 14.63 4.65 -15.68
CA VAL A 226 15.97 4.19 -15.33
C VAL A 226 15.95 2.66 -15.33
N ASP A 227 16.43 2.06 -16.42
CA ASP A 227 16.76 0.62 -16.48
C ASP A 227 17.82 0.30 -15.43
N GLY A 228 17.38 0.15 -14.18
CA GLY A 228 18.09 -0.63 -13.18
C GLY A 228 18.04 -2.06 -13.68
N LYS A 229 19.03 -2.47 -14.48
CA LYS A 229 19.35 -3.88 -14.69
C LYS A 229 19.74 -4.46 -13.33
N PHE A 230 18.75 -4.77 -12.51
CA PHE A 230 18.93 -5.52 -11.30
C PHE A 230 19.36 -6.92 -11.74
N GLN A 231 20.59 -7.27 -11.38
CA GLN A 231 21.11 -8.60 -11.64
C GLN A 231 20.25 -9.63 -10.88
N GLY A 232 19.51 -10.44 -11.62
CA GLY A 232 19.21 -11.82 -11.24
C GLY A 232 17.76 -12.17 -10.88
N TRP A 233 16.92 -11.24 -10.42
CA TRP A 233 15.54 -11.57 -10.03
C TRP A 233 14.53 -10.90 -10.94
N ARG A 234 13.63 -11.69 -11.54
CA ARG A 234 12.44 -11.24 -12.26
C ARG A 234 11.20 -11.92 -11.64
N PRO A 235 10.07 -11.21 -11.47
CA PRO A 235 8.81 -11.81 -11.03
C PRO A 235 8.29 -12.86 -12.00
#